data_AF-A0A5C9BCN3-F1
#
_entry.id   AF-A0A5C9BCN3-F1
#
_cell.length_a   1.000
_cell.length_b   1.000
_cell.length_c   1.000
_cell.angle_alpha   90.00
_cell.angle_beta   90.00
_cell.angle_gamma   90.00
#
_symmetry.space_group_name_H-M   'P 1'
#
loop_
_entity.id
_entity.type
_entity.pdbx_description
1 polymer ?
#
loop_
_entity_poly.entity_id
_entity_poly.type
_entity_poly.pdbx_seq_one_letter_code
_entity_poly.pdbx_strand_id
1 'polypeptide(L)'
;MADMNGDGQPDVAVSNYADSTVSVLLGNGDGTLQAQHTFDTGDGPGKVETADVDGDGTPDLITPNYIQGTVSVLLGNGDGTFAPQRSFDAGATPYSLASDNSVAVLLGTGDGRFEPPQIFAGGTGCYSVAFAEVNGDGLMDLLTANFRDNNVSVLLGHGNGTFAEARTVAAGKGAGDVAVADVDGDGRLDLLTADFTDNTVSVLLGRGDGTFAAQQSAPSPAPDMRLYSVSAADLNGDG
;
A
#
# COMPACT_ATOMS: atom_id res chain seq x y z
N MET A 1 3.02 1.17 -13.06
CA MET A 1 2.77 0.92 -14.50
C MET A 1 1.36 0.36 -14.58
N ALA A 2 0.55 0.89 -15.49
CA ALA A 2 -0.84 0.49 -15.71
C ALA A 2 -1.22 0.90 -17.14
N ASP A 3 -2.28 0.32 -17.69
CA ASP A 3 -2.86 0.77 -18.97
C ASP A 3 -3.84 1.93 -18.69
N MET A 4 -3.37 3.16 -18.85
CA MET A 4 -4.08 4.40 -18.44
C MET A 4 -4.99 4.95 -19.53
N ASN A 5 -4.92 4.41 -20.75
CA ASN A 5 -5.76 4.80 -21.88
C ASN A 5 -6.59 3.63 -22.46
N GLY A 6 -6.54 2.46 -21.84
CA GLY A 6 -7.33 1.29 -22.20
C GLY A 6 -6.95 0.65 -23.53
N ASP A 7 -5.73 0.88 -24.02
CA ASP A 7 -5.27 0.39 -25.32
C ASP A 7 -4.57 -0.99 -25.23
N GLY A 8 -4.46 -1.55 -24.02
CA GLY A 8 -3.85 -2.83 -23.71
C GLY A 8 -2.32 -2.78 -23.58
N GLN A 9 -1.71 -1.59 -23.65
CA GLN A 9 -0.27 -1.42 -23.49
C GLN A 9 0.06 -0.81 -22.12
N PRO A 10 1.20 -1.21 -21.52
CA PRO A 10 1.59 -0.66 -20.23
C PRO A 10 2.13 0.77 -20.36
N ASP A 11 1.55 1.69 -19.58
CA ASP A 11 1.96 3.07 -19.44
C ASP A 11 2.75 3.31 -18.14
N VAL A 12 3.44 4.45 -18.08
CA VAL A 12 4.30 4.83 -16.97
C VAL A 12 3.82 6.14 -16.34
N ALA A 13 3.63 6.13 -15.02
CA ALA A 13 3.45 7.33 -14.21
C ALA A 13 4.67 7.53 -13.31
N VAL A 14 5.16 8.76 -13.22
CA VAL A 14 6.36 9.15 -12.45
C VAL A 14 6.04 10.39 -11.63
N SER A 15 6.28 10.33 -10.33
CA SER A 15 6.18 11.47 -9.42
C SER A 15 7.38 12.40 -9.55
N ASN A 16 7.13 13.68 -9.78
CA ASN A 16 8.15 14.73 -9.86
C ASN A 16 8.23 15.48 -8.53
N TYR A 17 8.97 14.92 -7.57
CA TYR A 17 9.03 15.38 -6.18
C TYR A 17 9.26 16.90 -6.03
N ALA A 18 10.15 17.48 -6.85
CA ALA A 18 10.51 18.90 -6.74
C ALA A 18 9.56 19.85 -7.48
N ASP A 19 8.77 19.32 -8.42
CA ASP A 19 7.96 20.13 -9.35
C ASP A 19 6.46 20.09 -9.01
N SER A 20 6.08 19.38 -7.94
CA SER A 20 4.68 19.21 -7.52
C SER A 20 3.78 18.71 -8.65
N THR A 21 4.27 17.73 -9.43
CA THR A 21 3.53 17.11 -10.52
C THR A 21 3.75 15.60 -10.58
N VAL A 22 2.89 14.90 -11.33
CA VAL A 22 3.15 13.56 -11.85
C VAL A 22 3.23 13.64 -13.38
N SER A 23 4.21 12.97 -13.96
CA SER A 23 4.35 12.75 -15.40
C SER A 23 3.75 11.42 -15.80
N VAL A 24 2.94 11.40 -16.85
CA VAL A 24 2.44 10.19 -17.50
C VAL A 24 3.03 10.08 -18.90
N LEU A 25 3.52 8.89 -19.24
CA LEU A 25 4.06 8.55 -20.53
C LEU A 25 3.35 7.30 -21.05
N LEU A 26 2.62 7.45 -22.16
CA LEU A 26 1.88 6.35 -22.77
C LEU A 26 2.82 5.41 -23.54
N GLY A 27 2.54 4.12 -23.48
CA GLY A 27 3.26 3.08 -24.18
C GLY A 27 2.90 3.03 -25.67
N ASN A 28 3.90 2.84 -26.52
CA ASN A 28 3.70 2.55 -27.95
C ASN A 28 3.68 1.05 -28.26
N GLY A 29 3.84 0.19 -27.24
CA GLY A 29 3.76 -1.28 -27.37
C GLY A 29 4.98 -1.94 -28.02
N ASP A 30 5.92 -1.15 -28.52
CA ASP A 30 7.21 -1.58 -29.06
C ASP A 30 8.38 -1.38 -28.06
N GLY A 31 8.04 -1.10 -26.80
CA GLY A 31 9.00 -0.78 -25.73
C GLY A 31 9.43 0.68 -25.70
N THR A 32 8.88 1.54 -26.56
CA THR A 32 9.07 3.00 -26.49
C THR A 32 7.88 3.68 -25.82
N LEU A 33 8.13 4.91 -25.34
CA LEU A 33 7.14 5.76 -24.68
C LEU A 33 6.88 7.03 -25.49
N GLN A 34 5.67 7.53 -25.42
CA GLN A 34 5.29 8.84 -25.96
C GLN A 34 5.91 9.98 -25.14
N ALA A 35 5.72 11.21 -25.61
CA ALA A 35 6.10 12.39 -24.85
C ALA A 35 5.36 12.44 -23.50
N GLN A 36 6.05 12.92 -22.46
CA GLN A 36 5.43 13.04 -21.16
C GLN A 36 4.34 14.12 -21.13
N HIS A 37 3.27 13.81 -20.44
CA HIS A 37 2.23 14.76 -20.04
C HIS A 37 2.29 14.94 -18.52
N THR A 38 2.36 16.18 -18.05
CA THR A 38 2.46 16.50 -16.62
C THR A 38 1.12 16.95 -16.08
N PHE A 39 0.79 16.48 -14.88
CA PHE A 39 -0.41 16.85 -14.16
C PHE A 39 -0.05 17.36 -12.77
N ASP A 40 -0.70 18.44 -12.35
CA ASP A 40 -0.43 19.10 -11.07
C ASP A 40 -0.81 18.20 -9.90
N THR A 41 0.03 18.18 -8.87
CA THR A 41 -0.19 17.51 -7.58
C THR A 41 -0.01 18.52 -6.44
N GLY A 42 0.06 18.02 -5.21
CA GLY A 42 0.57 18.80 -4.08
C GLY A 42 2.09 18.72 -3.93
N ASP A 43 2.62 19.41 -2.92
CA ASP A 43 4.07 19.53 -2.71
C ASP A 43 4.73 18.25 -2.20
N GLY A 44 5.84 17.87 -2.85
CA GLY A 44 6.59 16.66 -2.56
C GLY A 44 5.81 15.40 -2.86
N PRO A 45 5.30 15.20 -4.10
CA PRO A 45 4.58 13.99 -4.45
C PRO A 45 5.46 12.75 -4.27
N GLY A 46 4.87 11.73 -3.68
CA GLY A 46 5.48 10.44 -3.39
C GLY A 46 5.19 9.38 -4.44
N LYS A 47 5.24 8.12 -4.02
CA LYS A 47 4.92 6.99 -4.91
C LYS A 47 3.49 7.16 -5.46
N VAL A 48 3.37 7.17 -6.78
CA VAL A 48 2.08 7.18 -7.47
C VAL A 48 1.50 5.75 -7.52
N GLU A 49 0.24 5.62 -7.11
CA GLU A 49 -0.55 4.41 -7.22
C GLU A 49 -1.65 4.60 -8.27
N THR A 50 -2.06 3.51 -8.92
CA THR A 50 -3.12 3.50 -9.93
C THR A 50 -4.27 2.63 -9.47
N ALA A 51 -5.49 3.19 -9.43
CA ALA A 51 -6.71 2.46 -9.08
C ALA A 51 -7.94 3.16 -9.66
N ASP A 52 -8.99 2.42 -9.98
CA ASP A 52 -10.31 3.00 -10.33
C ASP A 52 -11.06 3.36 -9.04
N VAL A 53 -11.01 4.62 -8.62
CA VAL A 53 -11.57 5.07 -7.34
C VAL A 53 -12.97 5.66 -7.46
N ASP A 54 -13.46 5.88 -8.67
CA ASP A 54 -14.84 6.32 -8.94
C ASP A 54 -15.72 5.26 -9.60
N GLY A 55 -15.17 4.11 -9.94
CA GLY A 55 -15.87 2.94 -10.46
C GLY A 55 -16.26 3.08 -11.93
N ASP A 56 -15.61 3.95 -12.69
CA ASP A 56 -15.91 4.19 -14.11
C ASP A 56 -15.19 3.21 -15.06
N GLY A 57 -14.30 2.37 -14.53
CA GLY A 57 -13.52 1.38 -15.26
C GLY A 57 -12.19 1.91 -15.81
N THR A 58 -11.84 3.16 -15.53
CA THR A 58 -10.59 3.81 -15.93
C THR A 58 -9.65 3.89 -14.74
N PRO A 59 -8.34 3.63 -14.91
CA PRO A 59 -7.38 3.87 -13.84
C PRO A 59 -7.21 5.35 -13.51
N ASP A 60 -7.36 5.70 -12.23
CA ASP A 60 -7.03 7.01 -11.68
C ASP A 60 -5.61 7.03 -11.10
N LEU A 61 -5.06 8.22 -10.88
CA LEU A 61 -3.78 8.41 -10.18
C LEU A 61 -4.01 8.91 -8.75
N ILE A 62 -3.36 8.26 -7.80
CA ILE A 62 -3.36 8.63 -6.39
C ILE A 62 -1.91 8.84 -5.96
N THR A 63 -1.60 10.01 -5.41
CA THR A 63 -0.25 10.32 -4.93
C THR A 63 -0.29 11.06 -3.58
N PRO A 64 0.45 10.60 -2.56
CA PRO A 64 0.64 11.39 -1.34
C PRO A 64 1.57 12.56 -1.61
N ASN A 65 1.36 13.70 -0.96
CA ASN A 65 2.15 14.92 -1.05
C ASN A 65 2.83 15.18 0.29
N TYR A 66 4.08 14.76 0.43
CA TYR A 66 4.78 14.67 1.71
C TYR A 66 5.01 16.01 2.39
N ILE A 67 5.32 17.05 1.61
CA ILE A 67 5.61 18.38 2.13
C ILE A 67 4.29 19.08 2.48
N GLN A 68 3.26 18.87 1.66
CA GLN A 68 1.97 19.53 1.85
C GLN A 68 1.08 18.83 2.89
N GLY A 69 1.30 17.54 3.17
CA GLY A 69 0.46 16.75 4.09
C GLY A 69 -0.91 16.39 3.51
N THR A 70 -1.00 16.28 2.19
CA THR A 70 -2.25 15.98 1.45
C THR A 70 -2.07 14.74 0.57
N VAL A 71 -3.16 14.24 0.00
CA VAL A 71 -3.17 13.27 -1.08
C VAL A 71 -3.83 13.92 -2.29
N SER A 72 -3.18 13.85 -3.46
CA SER A 72 -3.76 14.25 -4.73
C SER A 72 -4.37 13.03 -5.42
N VAL A 73 -5.60 13.20 -5.91
CA VAL A 73 -6.33 12.21 -6.71
C VAL A 73 -6.68 12.87 -8.04
N LEU A 74 -6.27 12.23 -9.13
CA LEU A 74 -6.49 12.69 -10.49
C LEU A 74 -7.27 11.61 -11.23
N LEU A 75 -8.52 11.91 -11.59
CA LEU A 75 -9.40 10.94 -12.23
C LEU A 75 -9.04 10.76 -13.70
N GLY A 76 -8.94 9.52 -14.15
CA GLY A 76 -8.65 9.18 -15.53
C GLY A 76 -9.82 9.51 -16.45
N ASN A 77 -9.53 10.02 -17.65
CA ASN A 77 -10.56 10.25 -18.68
C ASN A 77 -10.63 9.10 -19.70
N GLY A 78 -9.79 8.06 -19.55
CA GLY A 78 -9.76 6.88 -20.43
C GLY A 78 -8.95 7.07 -21.72
N ASP A 79 -8.29 8.20 -21.89
CA ASP A 79 -7.45 8.51 -23.05
C ASP A 79 -6.00 8.84 -22.67
N GLY A 80 -5.60 8.50 -21.44
CA GLY A 80 -4.30 8.85 -20.87
C GLY A 80 -4.21 10.28 -20.33
N THR A 81 -5.30 11.04 -20.38
CA THR A 81 -5.43 12.33 -19.69
C THR A 81 -6.18 12.20 -18.37
N PHE A 82 -5.97 13.18 -17.48
CA PHE A 82 -6.58 13.19 -16.16
C PHE A 82 -7.27 14.51 -15.87
N ALA A 83 -8.34 14.45 -15.07
CA ALA A 83 -9.02 15.62 -14.54
C ALA A 83 -8.09 16.42 -13.61
N PRO A 84 -8.38 17.71 -13.38
CA PRO A 84 -7.63 18.51 -12.40
C PRO A 84 -7.61 17.85 -11.02
N GLN A 85 -6.48 17.96 -10.33
CA GLN A 85 -6.29 17.31 -9.05
C GLN A 85 -7.38 17.66 -8.03
N ARG A 86 -7.80 16.65 -7.30
CA ARG A 86 -8.57 16.78 -6.07
C ARG A 86 -7.61 16.53 -4.92
N SER A 87 -7.48 17.51 -4.03
CA SER A 87 -6.59 17.44 -2.87
C SER A 87 -7.40 17.07 -1.62
N PHE A 88 -6.91 16.11 -0.86
CA PHE A 88 -7.49 15.64 0.39
C PHE A 88 -6.46 15.76 1.52
N ASP A 89 -6.86 16.33 2.66
CA ASP A 89 -5.98 16.40 3.83
C ASP A 89 -5.70 14.98 4.36
N ALA A 90 -4.43 14.63 4.50
CA ALA A 90 -3.99 13.33 5.00
C ALA A 90 -3.22 13.41 6.32
N GLY A 91 -2.92 14.63 6.80
CA GLY A 91 -2.15 14.87 8.03
C GLY A 91 -0.65 15.07 7.78
N ALA A 92 0.14 15.21 8.84
CA ALA A 92 1.57 15.51 8.72
C ALA A 92 2.34 14.30 8.17
N THR A 93 3.04 14.49 7.04
CA THR A 93 4.00 13.57 6.40
C THR A 93 3.47 12.15 6.15
N PRO A 94 2.55 11.94 5.20
CA PRO A 94 2.13 10.60 4.82
C PRO A 94 3.18 9.99 3.88
N TYR A 95 4.26 9.36 4.40
CA TYR A 95 5.26 8.63 3.58
C TYR A 95 4.60 7.50 2.76
N SER A 96 3.53 6.96 3.34
CA SER A 96 2.45 6.15 2.78
C SER A 96 1.14 6.62 3.46
N LEU A 97 0.00 5.94 3.27
CA LEU A 97 -1.21 6.19 4.08
C LEU A 97 -0.97 6.04 5.60
N ALA A 98 0.24 5.63 6.04
CA ALA A 98 0.71 5.72 7.40
C ALA A 98 1.65 6.93 7.63
N SER A 99 1.31 7.76 8.61
CA SER A 99 2.24 8.70 9.26
C SER A 99 2.83 8.06 10.52
N ASP A 100 3.86 8.68 11.13
CA ASP A 100 4.77 8.12 12.16
C ASP A 100 4.14 7.26 13.28
N ASN A 101 2.84 7.39 13.56
CA ASN A 101 2.09 6.59 14.52
C ASN A 101 0.65 6.24 14.09
N SER A 102 0.20 6.59 12.89
CA SER A 102 -1.21 6.44 12.49
C SER A 102 -1.42 6.20 11.02
N VAL A 103 -2.41 5.37 10.69
CA VAL A 103 -2.89 5.14 9.33
C VAL A 103 -4.12 5.98 9.08
N ALA A 104 -4.13 6.75 7.99
CA ALA A 104 -5.30 7.43 7.48
C ALA A 104 -5.99 6.53 6.44
N VAL A 105 -7.26 6.20 6.68
CA VAL A 105 -8.12 5.51 5.70
C VAL A 105 -9.12 6.51 5.16
N LEU A 106 -9.14 6.66 3.85
CA LEU A 106 -10.05 7.54 3.12
C LEU A 106 -11.02 6.65 2.34
N LEU A 107 -12.32 6.74 2.64
CA LEU A 107 -13.33 5.93 1.97
C LEU A 107 -13.83 6.65 0.72
N GLY A 108 -13.71 5.99 -0.43
CA GLY A 108 -14.22 6.52 -1.69
C GLY A 108 -15.76 6.60 -1.67
N THR A 109 -16.30 7.72 -2.12
CA THR A 109 -17.76 7.91 -2.27
C THR A 109 -18.30 7.40 -3.61
N GLY A 110 -17.44 6.82 -4.46
CA GLY A 110 -17.81 6.30 -5.79
C GLY A 110 -18.08 7.38 -6.84
N ASP A 111 -17.67 8.62 -6.57
CA ASP A 111 -17.67 9.74 -7.52
C ASP A 111 -16.29 10.42 -7.60
N GLY A 112 -15.25 9.67 -7.19
CA GLY A 112 -13.87 10.11 -7.14
C GLY A 112 -13.59 11.14 -6.04
N ARG A 113 -14.48 11.23 -5.05
CA ARG A 113 -14.22 11.92 -3.79
C ARG A 113 -14.00 10.90 -2.69
N PHE A 114 -13.42 11.38 -1.59
CA PHE A 114 -13.27 10.61 -0.38
C PHE A 114 -14.07 11.27 0.74
N GLU A 115 -14.62 10.45 1.62
CA GLU A 115 -15.07 10.88 2.94
C GLU A 115 -13.88 11.45 3.75
N PRO A 116 -14.13 12.26 4.78
CA PRO A 116 -13.07 12.74 5.66
C PRO A 116 -12.21 11.58 6.20
N PRO A 117 -10.88 11.77 6.31
CA PRO A 117 -9.97 10.71 6.69
C PRO A 117 -10.31 10.17 8.08
N GLN A 118 -10.39 8.85 8.18
CA GLN A 118 -10.46 8.15 9.45
C GLN A 118 -9.05 7.77 9.88
N ILE A 119 -8.64 8.23 11.07
CA ILE A 119 -7.29 8.00 11.59
C ILE A 119 -7.30 6.84 12.57
N PHE A 120 -6.54 5.80 12.26
CA PHE A 120 -6.36 4.63 13.10
C PHE A 120 -4.95 4.63 13.69
N ALA A 121 -4.83 4.17 14.94
CA ALA A 121 -3.53 4.00 15.56
C ALA A 121 -2.80 2.81 14.91
N GLY A 122 -1.67 3.10 14.27
CA GLY A 122 -0.66 2.09 13.95
C GLY A 122 0.30 1.90 15.12
N GLY A 123 1.43 1.25 14.87
CA GLY A 123 2.59 1.35 15.74
C GLY A 123 3.54 2.47 15.32
N THR A 124 4.55 2.71 16.13
CA THR A 124 5.57 3.73 15.90
C THR A 124 6.46 3.33 14.72
N GLY A 125 6.66 4.27 13.79
CA GLY A 125 7.41 4.03 12.56
C GLY A 125 6.67 3.07 11.63
N CYS A 126 5.36 3.22 11.49
CA CYS A 126 4.59 2.47 10.50
C CYS A 126 5.07 2.83 9.09
N TYR A 127 5.70 1.89 8.39
CA TYR A 127 6.32 2.13 7.07
C TYR A 127 5.50 1.55 5.92
N SER A 128 4.77 0.46 6.18
CA SER A 128 3.99 -0.25 5.18
C SER A 128 2.63 -0.66 5.73
N VAL A 129 1.64 -0.75 4.83
CA VAL A 129 0.29 -1.22 5.11
C VAL A 129 -0.10 -2.31 4.11
N ALA A 130 -0.88 -3.28 4.57
CA ALA A 130 -1.50 -4.29 3.72
C ALA A 130 -2.98 -4.46 4.09
N PHE A 131 -3.78 -4.86 3.11
CA PHE A 131 -5.18 -5.25 3.32
C PHE A 131 -5.36 -6.73 2.98
N ALA A 132 -6.00 -7.48 3.88
CA ALA A 132 -6.25 -8.90 3.70
C ALA A 132 -7.38 -9.40 4.61
N GLU A 133 -7.93 -10.56 4.29
CA GLU A 133 -9.01 -11.24 5.01
C GLU A 133 -8.41 -12.25 6.01
N VAL A 134 -7.91 -11.80 7.16
CA VAL A 134 -7.06 -12.65 8.03
C VAL A 134 -7.87 -13.48 9.05
N ASN A 135 -9.18 -13.31 9.09
CA ASN A 135 -10.07 -13.95 10.07
C ASN A 135 -11.24 -14.76 9.48
N GLY A 136 -11.34 -14.91 8.16
CA GLY A 136 -12.36 -15.72 7.51
C GLY A 136 -13.78 -15.13 7.51
N ASP A 137 -13.98 -13.86 7.90
CA ASP A 137 -15.30 -13.22 7.99
C ASP A 137 -15.77 -12.54 6.69
N GLY A 138 -14.88 -12.44 5.70
CA GLY A 138 -15.18 -11.87 4.38
C GLY A 138 -15.08 -10.35 4.32
N LEU A 139 -14.53 -9.70 5.34
CA LEU A 139 -14.25 -8.27 5.40
C LEU A 139 -12.74 -8.03 5.30
N MET A 140 -12.33 -6.93 4.67
CA MET A 140 -10.90 -6.60 4.61
C MET A 140 -10.42 -6.03 5.95
N ASP A 141 -9.36 -6.62 6.46
CA ASP A 141 -8.62 -6.16 7.63
C ASP A 141 -7.43 -5.28 7.19
N LEU A 142 -6.99 -4.41 8.09
CA LEU A 142 -5.83 -3.54 7.89
C LEU A 142 -4.64 -4.04 8.72
N LEU A 143 -3.49 -4.15 8.07
CA LEU A 143 -2.24 -4.60 8.67
C LEU A 143 -1.19 -3.50 8.53
N THR A 144 -0.36 -3.30 9.55
CA THR A 144 0.68 -2.26 9.54
C THR A 144 2.03 -2.79 10.01
N ALA A 145 3.09 -2.60 9.23
CA ALA A 145 4.46 -2.93 9.64
C ALA A 145 5.09 -1.78 10.43
N ASN A 146 5.37 -2.02 11.72
CA ASN A 146 5.80 -0.98 12.65
C ASN A 146 7.30 -1.10 12.93
N PHE A 147 8.09 -0.36 12.16
CA PHE A 147 9.55 -0.47 12.12
C PHE A 147 10.20 -0.25 13.49
N ARG A 148 9.74 0.73 14.28
CA ARG A 148 10.38 1.05 15.57
C ARG A 148 9.88 0.16 16.71
N ASP A 149 8.65 -0.34 16.60
CA ASP A 149 8.04 -1.20 17.60
C ASP A 149 8.35 -2.70 17.38
N ASN A 150 8.92 -3.06 16.22
CA ASN A 150 9.30 -4.43 15.85
C ASN A 150 8.10 -5.38 15.90
N ASN A 151 6.97 -4.92 15.38
CA ASN A 151 5.72 -5.66 15.38
C ASN A 151 4.87 -5.30 14.16
N VAL A 152 3.79 -6.07 13.98
CA VAL A 152 2.71 -5.75 13.05
C VAL A 152 1.47 -5.40 13.86
N SER A 153 0.75 -4.33 13.49
CA SER A 153 -0.61 -4.12 13.98
C SER A 153 -1.62 -4.80 13.07
N VAL A 154 -2.62 -5.44 13.66
CA VAL A 154 -3.74 -6.11 13.00
C VAL A 154 -5.02 -5.43 13.46
N LEU A 155 -5.72 -4.81 12.52
CA LEU A 155 -6.97 -4.08 12.75
C LEU A 155 -8.07 -4.77 11.96
N LEU A 156 -8.98 -5.46 12.67
CA LEU A 156 -10.04 -6.21 12.01
C LEU A 156 -11.12 -5.30 11.45
N GLY A 157 -11.54 -5.53 10.20
CA GLY A 157 -12.48 -4.70 9.47
C GLY A 157 -13.92 -4.90 9.96
N HIS A 158 -14.69 -3.81 9.98
CA HIS A 158 -16.15 -3.89 10.15
C HIS A 158 -16.90 -3.82 8.80
N GLY A 159 -16.19 -3.85 7.67
CA GLY A 159 -16.77 -3.82 6.32
C GLY A 159 -17.31 -2.47 5.85
N ASN A 160 -17.19 -1.44 6.68
CA ASN A 160 -17.65 -0.07 6.39
C ASN A 160 -16.49 0.95 6.46
N GLY A 161 -15.25 0.47 6.35
CA GLY A 161 -14.06 1.30 6.46
C GLY A 161 -13.63 1.67 7.88
N THR A 162 -14.38 1.24 8.89
CA THR A 162 -13.94 1.29 10.29
C THR A 162 -13.31 -0.03 10.70
N PHE A 163 -12.44 0.02 11.71
CA PHE A 163 -11.72 -1.14 12.22
C PHE A 163 -11.84 -1.26 13.73
N ALA A 164 -11.69 -2.49 14.23
CA ALA A 164 -11.54 -2.78 15.65
C ALA A 164 -10.22 -2.21 16.21
N GLU A 165 -10.09 -2.23 17.54
CA GLU A 165 -8.83 -1.84 18.20
C GLU A 165 -7.67 -2.70 17.71
N ALA A 166 -6.54 -2.06 17.43
CA ALA A 166 -5.34 -2.71 16.93
C ALA A 166 -4.80 -3.76 17.91
N ARG A 167 -4.56 -4.95 17.39
CA ARG A 167 -3.81 -6.01 18.09
C ARG A 167 -2.40 -6.05 17.53
N THR A 168 -1.39 -6.13 18.38
CA THR A 168 0.00 -6.20 17.93
C THR A 168 0.53 -7.63 17.98
N VAL A 169 1.32 -8.00 16.98
CA VAL A 169 2.01 -9.28 16.91
C VAL A 169 3.49 -9.02 16.71
N ALA A 170 4.33 -9.60 17.58
CA ALA A 170 5.77 -9.40 17.53
C ALA A 170 6.36 -9.94 16.22
N ALA A 171 7.24 -9.15 15.62
CA ALA A 171 8.02 -9.48 14.43
C ALA A 171 9.52 -9.30 14.73
N GLY A 172 10.37 -9.53 13.73
CA GLY A 172 11.79 -9.21 13.84
C GLY A 172 12.03 -7.70 13.89
N LYS A 173 13.26 -7.31 14.23
CA LYS A 173 13.57 -5.90 14.43
C LYS A 173 13.57 -5.12 13.12
N GLY A 174 12.96 -3.94 13.16
CA GLY A 174 12.84 -3.09 12.00
C GLY A 174 11.89 -3.66 10.96
N ALA A 175 10.74 -4.20 11.37
CA ALA A 175 9.68 -4.64 10.47
C ALA A 175 9.27 -3.47 9.54
N GLY A 176 9.82 -3.47 8.33
CA GLY A 176 9.72 -2.36 7.39
C GLY A 176 8.63 -2.55 6.34
N ASP A 177 8.24 -3.80 6.11
CA ASP A 177 7.22 -4.18 5.15
C ASP A 177 6.42 -5.38 5.66
N VAL A 178 5.18 -5.52 5.22
CA VAL A 178 4.30 -6.64 5.54
C VAL A 178 3.63 -7.17 4.27
N ALA A 179 3.71 -8.48 4.07
CA ALA A 179 2.97 -9.21 3.05
C ALA A 179 2.09 -10.27 3.70
N VAL A 180 1.07 -10.71 2.96
CA VAL A 180 0.09 -11.69 3.42
C VAL A 180 -0.06 -12.78 2.39
N ALA A 181 0.07 -14.03 2.82
CA ALA A 181 -0.14 -15.21 1.99
C ALA A 181 -0.30 -16.44 2.90
N ASP A 182 -0.98 -17.47 2.42
CA ASP A 182 -0.88 -18.81 3.01
C ASP A 182 0.48 -19.39 2.60
N VAL A 183 1.38 -19.61 3.56
CA VAL A 183 2.74 -20.11 3.28
C VAL A 183 3.00 -21.51 3.80
N ASP A 184 2.07 -22.08 4.55
CA ASP A 184 2.13 -23.46 5.02
C ASP A 184 1.06 -24.39 4.40
N GLY A 185 0.21 -23.83 3.53
CA GLY A 185 -0.79 -24.53 2.73
C GLY A 185 -1.99 -24.98 3.56
N ASP A 186 -2.26 -24.32 4.69
CA ASP A 186 -3.34 -24.71 5.60
C ASP A 186 -4.69 -24.02 5.31
N GLY A 187 -4.71 -23.16 4.30
CA GLY A 187 -5.86 -22.39 3.84
C GLY A 187 -6.10 -21.11 4.62
N ARG A 188 -5.18 -20.70 5.50
CA ARG A 188 -5.29 -19.48 6.31
C ARG A 188 -4.16 -18.54 5.97
N LEU A 189 -4.47 -17.25 5.96
CA LEU A 189 -3.49 -16.24 5.63
C LEU A 189 -2.50 -16.03 6.77
N ASP A 190 -1.21 -16.09 6.43
CA ASP A 190 -0.07 -15.81 7.29
C ASP A 190 0.49 -14.41 7.03
N LEU A 191 1.23 -13.87 8.00
CA LEU A 191 1.96 -12.62 7.82
C LEU A 191 3.43 -12.88 7.58
N LEU A 192 3.99 -12.14 6.63
CA LEU A 192 5.42 -12.09 6.39
C LEU A 192 5.92 -10.66 6.61
N THR A 193 7.04 -10.48 7.32
CA THR A 193 7.69 -9.17 7.44
C THR A 193 9.12 -9.18 6.95
N ALA A 194 9.52 -8.08 6.32
CA ALA A 194 10.93 -7.79 6.05
C ALA A 194 11.52 -7.06 7.27
N ASP A 195 12.39 -7.74 8.01
CA ASP A 195 12.98 -7.23 9.25
C ASP A 195 14.32 -6.58 8.95
N PHE A 196 14.28 -5.30 8.63
CA PHE A 196 15.41 -4.53 8.13
C PHE A 196 16.62 -4.51 9.08
N THR A 197 16.37 -4.51 10.39
CA THR A 197 17.45 -4.41 11.38
C THR A 197 18.08 -5.77 11.67
N ASP A 198 17.28 -6.84 11.66
CA ASP A 198 17.76 -8.20 11.91
C ASP A 198 18.23 -8.92 10.63
N ASN A 199 17.96 -8.37 9.44
CA ASN A 199 18.19 -9.02 8.13
C ASN A 199 17.50 -10.39 8.04
N THR A 200 16.28 -10.47 8.56
CA THR A 200 15.45 -11.69 8.55
C THR A 200 14.11 -11.45 7.87
N VAL A 201 13.48 -12.54 7.45
CA VAL A 201 12.04 -12.55 7.20
C VAL A 201 11.38 -13.18 8.41
N SER A 202 10.38 -12.52 8.97
CA SER A 202 9.49 -13.16 9.94
C SER A 202 8.33 -13.82 9.21
N VAL A 203 7.95 -15.01 9.67
CA VAL A 203 6.72 -15.70 9.29
C VAL A 203 5.88 -15.87 10.54
N LEU A 204 4.65 -15.36 10.50
CA LEU A 204 3.69 -15.44 11.59
C LEU A 204 2.46 -16.20 11.09
N LEU A 205 2.35 -17.47 11.47
CA LEU A 205 1.30 -18.35 10.96
C LEU A 205 -0.08 -17.95 11.49
N GLY A 206 -1.04 -17.80 10.58
CA GLY A 206 -2.42 -17.45 10.84
C GLY A 206 -3.17 -18.56 11.56
N ARG A 207 -4.02 -18.17 12.52
CA ARG A 207 -5.01 -19.09 13.10
C ARG A 207 -6.35 -19.04 12.40
N GLY A 208 -6.54 -18.08 11.49
CA GLY A 208 -7.79 -17.86 10.75
C GLY A 208 -8.87 -17.16 11.57
N ASP A 209 -8.50 -16.54 12.69
CA ASP A 209 -9.39 -15.73 13.54
C ASP A 209 -8.83 -14.32 13.78
N GLY A 210 -7.90 -13.88 12.92
CA GLY A 210 -7.15 -12.65 13.08
C GLY A 210 -6.07 -12.70 14.17
N THR A 211 -5.77 -13.88 14.73
CA THR A 211 -4.63 -14.11 15.62
C THR A 211 -3.55 -14.96 14.95
N PHE A 212 -2.33 -14.82 15.45
CA PHE A 212 -1.14 -15.42 14.84
C PHE A 212 -0.31 -16.21 15.85
N ALA A 213 0.37 -17.23 15.36
CA ALA A 213 1.34 -18.02 16.10
C ALA A 213 2.56 -17.16 16.51
N ALA A 214 3.41 -17.73 17.36
CA ALA A 214 4.69 -17.10 17.64
C ALA A 214 5.51 -16.99 16.35
N GLN A 215 6.15 -15.84 16.16
CA GLN A 215 7.02 -15.55 15.03
C GLN A 215 8.07 -16.64 14.85
N GLN A 216 8.23 -17.08 13.60
CA GLN A 216 9.36 -17.86 13.15
C GLN A 216 10.24 -16.98 12.27
N SER A 217 11.56 -17.06 12.41
CA SER A 217 12.50 -16.24 11.65
C SER A 217 13.22 -17.10 10.62
N ALA A 218 13.19 -16.67 9.37
CA ALA A 218 14.03 -17.21 8.31
C ALA A 218 15.18 -16.24 8.03
N PRO A 219 16.44 -16.72 7.99
CA PRO A 219 17.57 -15.85 7.66
C PRO A 219 17.49 -15.39 6.21
N SER A 220 17.92 -14.16 5.94
CA SER A 220 18.14 -13.70 4.57
C SER A 220 19.11 -14.65 3.85
N PRO A 221 18.84 -15.06 2.59
CA PRO A 221 19.81 -15.79 1.77
C PRO A 221 21.06 -14.94 1.45
N ALA A 222 21.02 -13.63 1.73
CA ALA A 222 22.14 -12.72 1.61
C ALA A 222 22.35 -11.95 2.94
N PRO A 223 23.21 -12.46 3.85
CA PRO A 223 23.37 -11.92 5.20
C PRO A 223 23.92 -10.48 5.24
N ASP A 224 24.57 -10.04 4.17
CA ASP A 224 25.15 -8.70 4.04
C ASP A 224 24.19 -7.70 3.36
N MET A 225 22.99 -8.14 2.98
CA MET A 225 21.97 -7.28 2.37
C MET A 225 20.82 -7.03 3.34
N ARG A 226 20.37 -5.77 3.40
CA ARG A 226 19.20 -5.38 4.17
C ARG A 226 17.94 -5.75 3.40
N LEU A 227 16.96 -6.30 4.11
CA LEU A 227 15.65 -6.61 3.54
C LEU A 227 14.77 -5.35 3.63
N TYR A 228 14.34 -4.84 2.48
CA TYR A 228 13.55 -3.63 2.37
C TYR A 228 12.07 -3.91 2.11
N SER A 229 11.77 -5.02 1.44
CA SER A 229 10.42 -5.39 1.06
C SER A 229 10.28 -6.90 1.04
N VAL A 230 9.06 -7.38 1.24
CA VAL A 230 8.67 -8.78 1.12
C VAL A 230 7.44 -8.86 0.24
N SER A 231 7.40 -9.87 -0.63
CA SER A 231 6.23 -10.22 -1.43
C SER A 231 6.14 -11.74 -1.46
N ALA A 232 4.91 -12.26 -1.43
CA ALA A 232 4.64 -13.68 -1.48
C ALA A 232 3.70 -13.96 -2.65
N ALA A 233 4.01 -15.01 -3.42
CA ALA A 233 3.19 -15.53 -4.50
C ALA A 233 3.53 -17.01 -4.68
N ASP A 234 2.52 -17.83 -4.96
CA ASP A 234 2.74 -19.20 -5.40
C ASP A 234 3.35 -19.18 -6.82
N LEU A 235 4.58 -19.69 -6.96
CA LEU A 235 5.32 -19.74 -8.22
C LEU A 235 5.46 -21.17 -8.76
N ASN A 236 5.02 -22.17 -8.00
CA ASN A 236 5.19 -23.60 -8.30
C ASN A 236 3.85 -24.35 -8.37
N GLY A 237 2.73 -23.70 -8.08
CA GLY A 237 1.37 -24.19 -8.26
C GLY A 237 0.92 -25.18 -7.19
N ASP A 238 1.55 -25.19 -6.01
CA ASP A 238 1.21 -26.14 -4.93
C ASP A 238 0.18 -25.61 -3.92
N GLY A 239 -0.24 -24.35 -4.04
CA GLY A 239 -1.23 -23.73 -3.17
C GLY A 239 -0.60 -23.13 -1.93
#